data_AF-A0A3D5W526-F1
#
_entry.id   AF-A0A3D5W526-F1
#
_cell.length_a   1.000
_cell.length_b   1.000
_cell.length_c   1.000
_cell.angle_alpha   90.00
_cell.angle_beta   90.00
_cell.angle_gamma   90.00
#
_symmetry.space_group_name_H-M   'P 1'
#
loop_
_entity.id
_entity.type
_entity.pdbx_description
1 polymer ?
#
loop_
_entity_poly.entity_id
_entity_poly.type
_entity_poly.pdbx_seq_one_letter_code
_entity_poly.pdbx_strand_id
1 'polypeptide(L)'
;MTFPQILVVISALLMLWGGYGYLRDTVAGRTKPNRVSWSLWALAPLISLGAAFSADADIWASVRVLVGGVVPAVIFLASFVNRNSYWRLGPFDWLCGGLSLAALFFWQLADSPLVAVLLATTANTFASVPTFVKAWNYPETESRLIFITSFLSAILIIPAIPVWTIANAAFQIGLMLTTGAMLVAIHRKDFGIRQTI
;
A
#
# COMPACT_ATOMS: atom_id res chain seq x y z
N MET A 1 1.86 17.52 -21.41
CA MET A 1 2.23 16.67 -20.26
C MET A 1 3.71 16.80 -20.00
N THR A 2 4.10 17.06 -18.75
CA THR A 2 5.50 17.05 -18.31
C THR A 2 5.97 15.62 -18.05
N PHE A 3 7.28 15.40 -17.99
CA PHE A 3 7.86 14.09 -17.68
C PHE A 3 7.32 13.49 -16.35
N PRO A 4 7.25 14.23 -15.22
CA PRO A 4 6.62 13.74 -13.99
C PRO A 4 5.15 13.31 -14.15
N GLN A 5 4.37 14.02 -14.97
CA GLN A 5 2.96 13.69 -15.21
C GLN A 5 2.82 12.35 -15.96
N ILE A 6 3.69 12.09 -16.94
CA ILE A 6 3.72 10.81 -17.66
C ILE A 6 4.03 9.67 -16.68
N LEU A 7 5.01 9.85 -15.80
CA LEU A 7 5.35 8.86 -14.77
C LEU A 7 4.18 8.58 -13.81
N VAL A 8 3.44 9.62 -13.39
CA VAL A 8 2.21 9.48 -12.59
C VAL A 8 1.17 8.63 -13.31
N VAL A 9 0.93 8.87 -14.60
CA VAL A 9 -0.06 8.10 -15.38
C VAL A 9 0.35 6.64 -15.51
N ILE A 10 1.61 6.36 -15.87
CA ILE A 10 2.10 4.98 -16.01
C ILE A 10 2.01 4.25 -14.65
N SER A 11 2.42 4.92 -13.57
CA SER A 11 2.31 4.42 -12.19
C SER A 11 0.86 4.08 -11.83
N ALA A 12 -0.10 4.96 -12.13
CA ALA A 12 -1.51 4.72 -11.89
C ALA A 12 -2.05 3.52 -12.70
N LEU A 13 -1.68 3.42 -13.98
CA LEU A 13 -2.09 2.29 -14.84
C LEU A 13 -1.54 0.95 -14.33
N LEU A 14 -0.30 0.92 -13.84
CA LEU A 14 0.27 -0.28 -13.22
C LEU A 14 -0.52 -0.69 -11.97
N MET A 15 -0.85 0.27 -11.11
CA MET A 15 -1.63 -0.01 -9.90
C MET A 15 -3.04 -0.50 -10.23
N LEU A 16 -3.69 0.07 -11.24
CA LEU A 16 -5.00 -0.39 -11.72
C LEU A 16 -4.93 -1.81 -12.30
N TRP A 17 -3.91 -2.11 -13.09
CA TRP A 17 -3.72 -3.44 -13.68
C TRP A 17 -3.46 -4.51 -12.62
N GLY A 18 -2.55 -4.22 -11.69
CA GLY A 18 -2.30 -5.10 -10.54
C GLY A 18 -3.53 -5.25 -9.65
N GLY A 19 -4.26 -4.15 -9.44
CA GLY A 19 -5.47 -4.10 -8.64
C GLY A 19 -6.58 -4.95 -9.24
N TYR A 20 -6.77 -4.85 -10.55
CA TYR A 20 -7.71 -5.70 -11.29
C TYR A 20 -7.37 -7.19 -11.14
N GLY A 21 -6.10 -7.56 -11.29
CA GLY A 21 -5.66 -8.95 -11.09
C GLY A 21 -5.98 -9.45 -9.69
N TYR A 22 -5.63 -8.67 -8.65
CA TYR A 22 -5.90 -9.03 -7.27
C TYR A 22 -7.41 -9.11 -6.97
N LEU A 23 -8.20 -8.16 -7.49
CA LEU A 23 -9.64 -8.14 -7.34
C LEU A 23 -10.28 -9.39 -7.94
N ARG A 24 -9.93 -9.72 -9.18
CA ARG A 24 -10.41 -10.93 -9.87
C ARG A 24 -10.09 -12.18 -9.06
N ASP A 25 -8.85 -12.30 -8.59
CA ASP A 25 -8.40 -13.46 -7.81
C ASP A 25 -9.08 -13.51 -6.43
N THR A 26 -9.39 -12.36 -5.84
CA THR A 26 -10.10 -12.23 -4.56
C THR A 26 -11.55 -12.64 -4.71
N VAL A 27 -12.26 -12.16 -5.74
CA VAL A 27 -13.66 -12.57 -6.01
C VAL A 27 -13.72 -14.08 -6.33
N ALA A 28 -12.69 -14.61 -6.99
CA ALA A 28 -12.57 -16.05 -7.26
C ALA A 28 -12.16 -16.89 -6.03
N GLY A 29 -11.83 -16.29 -4.88
CA GLY A 29 -11.42 -17.01 -3.67
C GLY A 29 -10.00 -17.58 -3.71
N ARG A 30 -9.18 -17.16 -4.69
CA ARG A 30 -7.78 -17.61 -4.84
C ARG A 30 -6.84 -16.84 -3.92
N THR A 31 -7.11 -15.55 -3.73
CA THR A 31 -6.37 -14.70 -2.79
C THR A 31 -7.20 -14.37 -1.57
N LYS A 32 -6.51 -14.13 -0.45
CA LYS A 32 -7.13 -13.90 0.85
C LYS A 32 -6.63 -12.58 1.47
N PRO A 33 -7.04 -11.40 0.98
CA PRO A 33 -6.52 -10.13 1.48
C PRO A 33 -6.62 -10.02 3.01
N ASN A 34 -5.51 -9.64 3.67
CA ASN A 34 -5.55 -9.28 5.08
C ASN A 34 -6.35 -7.97 5.25
N ARG A 35 -7.57 -8.10 5.76
CA ARG A 35 -8.53 -6.99 5.89
C ARG A 35 -8.01 -5.80 6.70
N VAL A 36 -7.11 -6.01 7.66
CA VAL A 36 -6.49 -4.91 8.42
C VAL A 36 -5.60 -4.06 7.51
N SER A 37 -4.63 -4.68 6.85
CA SER A 37 -3.72 -3.96 5.96
C SER A 37 -4.44 -3.27 4.81
N TRP A 38 -5.34 -3.99 4.13
CA TRP A 38 -6.05 -3.48 2.96
C TRP A 38 -7.02 -2.33 3.30
N SER A 39 -7.64 -2.37 4.49
CA SER A 39 -8.46 -1.24 4.97
C SER A 39 -7.61 -0.02 5.31
N LEU A 40 -6.43 -0.19 5.91
CA LEU A 40 -5.53 0.92 6.25
C LEU A 40 -4.86 1.54 5.02
N TRP A 41 -4.47 0.70 4.05
CA TRP A 41 -3.99 1.17 2.75
C TRP A 41 -5.07 1.87 1.93
N ALA A 42 -6.35 1.60 2.19
CA ALA A 42 -7.44 2.38 1.63
C ALA A 42 -7.64 3.70 2.39
N LEU A 43 -7.70 3.62 3.72
CA LEU A 43 -8.06 4.73 4.59
C LEU A 43 -7.04 5.87 4.52
N ALA A 44 -5.74 5.58 4.61
CA ALA A 44 -4.72 6.62 4.69
C ALA A 44 -4.69 7.52 3.44
N PRO A 45 -4.68 6.99 2.19
CA PRO A 45 -4.75 7.83 1.00
C PRO A 45 -6.10 8.53 0.86
N LEU A 46 -7.23 7.92 1.25
CA LEU A 46 -8.53 8.58 1.17
C LEU A 46 -8.64 9.78 2.13
N ILE A 47 -8.08 9.68 3.35
CA ILE A 47 -7.96 10.82 4.26
C ILE A 47 -7.05 11.89 3.65
N SER A 48 -5.90 11.50 3.09
CA SER A 48 -4.97 12.41 2.43
C SER A 48 -5.61 13.13 1.24
N LEU A 49 -6.46 12.45 0.46
CA LEU A 49 -7.21 13.04 -0.63
C LEU A 49 -8.23 14.07 -0.11
N GLY A 50 -8.92 13.79 0.99
CA GLY A 50 -9.81 14.76 1.63
C GLY A 50 -9.08 16.04 2.05
N ALA A 51 -7.89 15.89 2.63
CA ALA A 51 -7.03 17.02 2.97
C ALA A 51 -6.55 17.79 1.71
N ALA A 52 -6.20 17.07 0.64
CA ALA A 52 -5.77 17.68 -0.63
C ALA A 52 -6.88 18.55 -1.26
N PHE A 53 -8.15 18.11 -1.21
CA PHE A 53 -9.28 18.91 -1.68
C PHE A 53 -9.51 20.18 -0.87
N SER A 54 -9.23 20.15 0.44
CA SER A 54 -9.35 21.34 1.29
C SER A 54 -8.24 22.39 1.07
N ALA A 55 -7.17 22.03 0.35
CA ALA A 55 -5.95 22.82 0.23
C ALA A 55 -5.61 23.21 -1.23
N ASP A 56 -6.55 23.09 -2.17
CA ASP A 56 -6.35 23.36 -3.61
C ASP A 56 -5.08 22.68 -4.18
N ALA A 57 -4.83 21.44 -3.74
CA ALA A 57 -3.61 20.72 -4.09
C ALA A 57 -3.54 20.38 -5.59
N ASP A 58 -2.31 20.16 -6.07
CA ASP A 58 -2.07 19.77 -7.46
C ASP A 58 -2.88 18.51 -7.85
N ILE A 59 -3.55 18.61 -9.00
CA ILE A 59 -4.47 17.58 -9.48
C ILE A 59 -3.74 16.26 -9.79
N TRP A 60 -2.48 16.33 -10.24
CA TRP A 60 -1.70 15.14 -10.59
C TRP A 60 -1.23 14.38 -9.36
N ALA A 61 -0.82 15.10 -8.31
CA ALA A 61 -0.56 14.49 -7.01
C ALA A 61 -1.83 13.81 -6.46
N SER A 62 -2.98 14.47 -6.57
CA SER A 62 -4.28 13.97 -6.09
C SER A 62 -4.74 12.70 -6.83
N VAL A 63 -4.52 12.59 -8.14
CA VAL A 63 -4.85 11.39 -8.92
C VAL A 63 -4.13 10.15 -8.39
N ARG A 64 -2.84 10.25 -8.05
CA ARG A 64 -2.10 9.09 -7.51
C ARG A 64 -2.62 8.68 -6.14
N VAL A 65 -2.88 9.65 -5.27
CA VAL A 65 -3.44 9.41 -3.93
C VAL A 65 -4.81 8.76 -4.04
N LEU A 66 -5.66 9.23 -4.96
CA LEU A 66 -6.96 8.63 -5.26
C LEU A 66 -6.82 7.15 -5.69
N VAL A 67 -5.99 6.85 -6.69
CA VAL A 67 -5.78 5.47 -7.16
C VAL A 67 -5.22 4.60 -6.03
N GLY A 68 -4.28 5.14 -5.25
CA GLY A 68 -3.70 4.49 -4.08
C GLY A 68 -4.70 4.18 -2.96
N GLY A 69 -5.80 4.93 -2.83
CA GLY A 69 -6.86 4.65 -1.86
C GLY A 69 -7.97 3.76 -2.43
N VAL A 70 -8.42 4.04 -3.66
CA VAL A 70 -9.54 3.34 -4.30
C VAL A 70 -9.22 1.88 -4.61
N VAL A 71 -8.02 1.59 -5.12
CA VAL A 71 -7.65 0.20 -5.45
C VAL A 71 -7.66 -0.70 -4.20
N PRO A 72 -7.00 -0.33 -3.08
CA PRO A 72 -7.13 -1.07 -1.83
C PRO A 72 -8.56 -1.11 -1.28
N ALA A 73 -9.34 -0.03 -1.39
CA ALA A 73 -10.71 0.00 -0.91
C ALA A 73 -11.58 -1.04 -1.63
N VAL A 74 -11.48 -1.11 -2.96
CA VAL A 74 -12.20 -2.09 -3.78
C VAL A 74 -11.79 -3.51 -3.41
N ILE A 75 -10.49 -3.78 -3.21
CA ILE A 75 -9.99 -5.09 -2.79
C ILE A 75 -10.48 -5.46 -1.38
N PHE A 76 -10.46 -4.51 -0.44
CA PHE A 76 -10.99 -4.69 0.90
C PHE A 76 -12.47 -5.05 0.87
N LEU A 77 -13.30 -4.32 0.11
CA LEU A 77 -14.72 -4.61 -0.06
C LEU A 77 -14.95 -5.96 -0.74
N ALA A 78 -14.19 -6.28 -1.78
CA ALA A 78 -14.28 -7.56 -2.47
C ALA A 78 -13.94 -8.76 -1.58
N SER A 79 -13.11 -8.57 -0.54
CA SER A 79 -12.79 -9.61 0.44
C SER A 79 -14.00 -10.15 1.21
N PHE A 80 -15.12 -9.43 1.21
CA PHE A 80 -16.37 -9.85 1.86
C PHE A 80 -17.32 -10.58 0.92
N VAL A 81 -17.08 -10.54 -0.40
CA VAL A 81 -17.97 -11.14 -1.41
C VAL A 81 -17.88 -12.66 -1.40
N ASN A 82 -16.65 -13.21 -1.33
CA ASN A 82 -16.42 -14.65 -1.34
C ASN A 82 -15.86 -15.11 0.01
N ARG A 83 -16.54 -16.07 0.65
CA ARG A 83 -16.14 -16.62 1.96
C ARG A 83 -14.77 -17.30 1.92
N ASN A 84 -14.37 -17.85 0.77
CA ASN A 84 -13.06 -18.48 0.59
C ASN A 84 -11.90 -17.47 0.61
N SER A 85 -12.19 -16.18 0.40
CA SER A 85 -11.23 -15.08 0.44
C SER A 85 -10.97 -14.57 1.86
N TYR A 86 -11.65 -15.13 2.86
CA TYR A 86 -11.45 -14.75 4.25
C TYR A 86 -10.08 -15.21 4.76
N TRP A 87 -9.34 -14.26 5.34
CA TRP A 87 -8.16 -14.52 6.14
C TRP A 87 -8.50 -14.38 7.63
N ARG A 88 -8.11 -15.38 8.44
CA ARG A 88 -8.32 -15.33 9.89
C ARG A 88 -7.38 -14.30 10.50
N LEU A 89 -7.95 -13.25 11.08
CA LEU A 89 -7.20 -12.22 11.79
C LEU A 89 -6.81 -12.70 13.19
N GLY A 90 -5.55 -12.51 13.55
CA GLY A 90 -5.00 -12.76 14.88
C GLY A 90 -4.84 -11.47 15.71
N PRO A 91 -4.51 -11.59 17.01
CA PRO A 91 -4.28 -10.45 17.88
C PRO A 91 -3.10 -9.58 17.41
N PHE A 92 -2.10 -10.18 16.77
CA PHE A 92 -0.98 -9.45 16.17
C PHE A 92 -1.43 -8.52 15.04
N ASP A 93 -2.37 -8.96 14.19
CA ASP A 93 -2.91 -8.14 13.10
C ASP A 93 -3.61 -6.90 13.67
N TRP A 94 -4.41 -7.08 14.72
CA TRP A 94 -5.11 -5.98 15.40
C TRP A 94 -4.17 -5.02 16.12
N LEU A 95 -3.09 -5.52 16.73
CA LEU A 95 -2.07 -4.67 17.33
C LEU A 95 -1.40 -3.79 16.28
N CYS A 96 -0.96 -4.37 15.16
CA CYS A 96 -0.42 -3.63 14.03
C CYS A 96 -1.42 -2.60 13.49
N GLY A 97 -2.70 -2.99 13.37
CA GLY A 97 -3.76 -2.09 12.94
C GLY A 97 -3.97 -0.92 13.90
N GLY A 98 -3.98 -1.17 15.21
CA GLY A 98 -4.09 -0.14 16.23
C GLY A 98 -2.93 0.84 16.23
N LEU A 99 -1.69 0.34 16.09
CA LEU A 99 -0.49 1.18 15.98
C LEU A 99 -0.50 2.03 14.70
N SER A 100 -0.95 1.45 13.58
CA SER A 100 -1.11 2.18 12.32
C SER A 100 -2.15 3.29 12.44
N LEU A 101 -3.32 3.01 13.03
CA LEU A 101 -4.35 4.01 13.28
C LEU A 101 -3.88 5.12 14.22
N ALA A 102 -3.15 4.77 15.28
CA ALA A 102 -2.58 5.77 16.18
C ALA A 102 -1.60 6.69 15.44
N ALA A 103 -0.71 6.13 14.60
CA ALA A 103 0.20 6.91 13.78
C ALA A 103 -0.54 7.81 12.77
N LEU A 104 -1.62 7.32 12.15
CA LEU A 104 -2.48 8.13 11.27
C LEU A 104 -3.20 9.25 12.02
N PHE A 105 -3.64 9.00 13.25
CA PHE A 105 -4.26 10.02 14.09
C PHE A 105 -3.26 11.14 14.43
N PHE A 106 -2.07 10.79 14.91
CA PHE A 106 -1.02 11.78 15.19
C PHE A 106 -0.54 12.51 13.93
N TRP A 107 -0.56 11.84 12.76
CA TRP A 107 -0.23 12.48 11.49
C TRP A 107 -1.15 13.66 11.18
N GLN A 108 -2.44 13.58 11.52
CA GLN A 108 -3.39 14.69 11.35
C GLN A 108 -3.12 15.87 12.28
N LEU A 109 -2.39 15.64 13.38
CA LEU A 109 -2.02 16.67 14.37
C LEU A 109 -0.61 17.21 14.15
N ALA A 110 0.08 16.80 13.08
CA ALA A 110 1.46 17.16 12.85
C ALA A 110 1.60 18.56 12.24
N ASP A 111 2.26 19.47 12.95
CA ASP A 111 2.49 20.85 12.49
C ASP A 111 3.70 20.98 11.53
N SER A 112 4.50 19.93 11.37
CA SER A 112 5.71 19.92 10.55
C SER A 112 5.60 18.91 9.41
N PRO A 113 5.93 19.27 8.15
CA PRO A 113 5.96 18.34 7.02
C PRO A 113 6.85 17.11 7.26
N LEU A 114 7.96 17.29 8.00
CA LEU A 114 8.87 16.20 8.34
C LEU A 114 8.21 15.21 9.31
N VAL A 115 7.61 15.71 10.39
CA VAL A 115 6.92 14.84 11.37
C VAL A 115 5.75 14.13 10.71
N ALA A 116 5.00 14.85 9.87
CA ALA A 116 3.87 14.32 9.15
C ALA A 116 4.27 13.14 8.24
N VAL A 117 5.33 13.29 7.43
CA VAL A 117 5.76 12.20 6.53
C VAL A 117 6.31 11.00 7.31
N LEU A 118 6.99 11.23 8.43
CA LEU A 118 7.52 10.15 9.26
C LEU A 118 6.37 9.34 9.87
N LEU A 119 5.36 10.01 10.43
CA LEU A 119 4.17 9.35 10.97
C LEU A 119 3.38 8.59 9.89
N ALA A 120 3.20 9.19 8.71
CA ALA A 120 2.56 8.51 7.58
C ALA A 120 3.33 7.27 7.11
N THR A 121 4.68 7.36 7.09
CA THR A 121 5.54 6.23 6.74
C THR A 121 5.44 5.12 7.79
N THR A 122 5.51 5.47 9.08
CA THR A 122 5.33 4.54 10.20
C THR A 122 3.96 3.87 10.16
N ALA A 123 2.89 4.63 9.90
CA ALA A 123 1.55 4.11 9.76
C ALA A 123 1.48 3.05 8.64
N ASN A 124 2.05 3.35 7.47
CA ASN A 124 2.12 2.42 6.35
C ASN A 124 2.94 1.16 6.69
N THR A 125 4.06 1.31 7.40
CA THR A 125 4.87 0.17 7.84
C THR A 125 4.05 -0.75 8.73
N PHE A 126 3.39 -0.24 9.76
CA PHE A 126 2.54 -1.06 10.64
C PHE A 126 1.36 -1.68 9.89
N ALA A 127 0.73 -0.97 8.95
CA ALA A 127 -0.31 -1.51 8.09
C ALA A 127 0.20 -2.67 7.22
N SER A 128 1.46 -2.64 6.80
CA SER A 128 2.03 -3.67 5.92
C SER A 128 2.44 -4.97 6.61
N VAL A 129 2.78 -4.91 7.91
CA VAL A 129 3.35 -6.03 8.67
C VAL A 129 2.43 -7.27 8.70
N PRO A 130 1.11 -7.14 8.94
CA PRO A 130 0.18 -8.28 8.88
C PRO A 130 0.20 -9.00 7.52
N THR A 131 0.22 -8.23 6.42
CA THR A 131 0.32 -8.79 5.06
C THR A 131 1.69 -9.40 4.82
N PHE A 132 2.77 -8.79 5.31
CA PHE A 132 4.12 -9.36 5.21
C PHE A 132 4.22 -10.72 5.88
N VAL A 133 3.80 -10.83 7.13
CA VAL A 133 3.84 -12.08 7.89
C VAL A 133 2.98 -13.14 7.20
N LYS A 134 1.81 -12.75 6.69
CA LYS A 134 0.97 -13.64 5.88
C LYS A 134 1.66 -14.08 4.60
N ALA A 135 2.19 -13.15 3.81
CA ALA A 135 2.85 -13.43 2.53
C ALA A 135 4.12 -14.28 2.71
N TRP A 136 4.84 -14.05 3.81
CA TRP A 136 5.97 -14.88 4.20
C TRP A 136 5.50 -16.30 4.47
N ASN A 137 4.56 -16.51 5.38
CA ASN A 137 4.18 -17.88 5.77
C ASN A 137 3.38 -18.62 4.68
N TYR A 138 2.47 -17.92 4.01
CA TYR A 138 1.49 -18.46 3.06
C TYR A 138 1.48 -17.67 1.73
N PRO A 139 2.59 -17.69 0.97
CA PRO A 139 2.76 -16.88 -0.24
C PRO A 139 1.71 -17.18 -1.32
N GLU A 140 1.20 -18.41 -1.37
CA GLU A 140 0.13 -18.82 -2.31
C GLU A 140 -1.21 -18.11 -2.08
N THR A 141 -1.40 -17.44 -0.94
CA THR A 141 -2.64 -16.73 -0.61
C THR A 141 -2.63 -15.26 -1.04
N GLU A 142 -1.58 -14.81 -1.72
CA GLU A 142 -1.38 -13.44 -2.22
C GLU A 142 -1.13 -13.43 -3.73
N SER A 143 -1.59 -12.38 -4.43
CA SER A 143 -1.33 -12.25 -5.88
C SER A 143 0.02 -11.59 -6.14
N ARG A 144 0.89 -12.25 -6.91
CA ARG A 144 2.20 -11.70 -7.31
C ARG A 144 2.07 -10.38 -8.09
N LEU A 145 1.04 -10.26 -8.93
CA LEU A 145 0.91 -9.16 -9.88
C LEU A 145 0.78 -7.80 -9.19
N ILE A 146 -0.04 -7.67 -8.13
CA ILE A 146 -0.21 -6.38 -7.45
C ILE A 146 1.09 -5.91 -6.81
N PHE A 147 1.88 -6.81 -6.22
CA PHE A 147 3.10 -6.43 -5.53
C PHE A 147 4.21 -6.10 -6.53
N ILE A 148 4.26 -6.78 -7.69
CA ILE A 148 5.20 -6.45 -8.78
C ILE A 148 4.88 -5.06 -9.32
N THR A 149 3.61 -4.84 -9.69
CA THR A 149 3.17 -3.55 -10.25
C THR A 149 3.28 -2.42 -9.24
N SER A 150 3.02 -2.66 -7.95
CA SER A 150 3.21 -1.68 -6.88
C SER A 150 4.68 -1.31 -6.65
N PHE A 151 5.59 -2.28 -6.70
CA PHE A 151 7.03 -2.02 -6.59
C PHE A 151 7.57 -1.24 -7.78
N LEU A 152 7.19 -1.63 -9.01
CA LEU A 152 7.55 -0.90 -10.22
C LEU A 152 6.98 0.53 -10.20
N SER A 153 5.71 0.67 -9.80
CA SER A 153 5.07 1.98 -9.58
C SER A 153 5.85 2.81 -8.56
N ALA A 154 6.28 2.22 -7.45
CA ALA A 154 7.05 2.91 -6.43
C ALA A 154 8.41 3.42 -6.95
N ILE A 155 9.12 2.64 -7.78
CA ILE A 155 10.39 3.04 -8.39
C ILE A 155 10.18 4.15 -9.42
N LEU A 156 9.19 3.99 -10.31
CA LEU A 156 8.92 4.91 -11.42
C LEU A 156 8.70 6.35 -10.97
N ILE A 157 8.23 6.53 -9.74
CA ILE A 157 7.90 7.84 -9.18
C ILE A 157 9.08 8.55 -8.55
N ILE A 158 10.15 7.84 -8.19
CA ILE A 158 11.32 8.44 -7.54
C ILE A 158 11.90 9.63 -8.34
N PRO A 159 12.05 9.56 -9.68
CA PRO A 159 12.53 10.70 -10.47
C PRO A 159 11.57 11.90 -10.52
N ALA A 160 10.30 11.71 -10.15
CA ALA A 160 9.30 12.78 -10.10
C ALA A 160 9.32 13.57 -8.78
N ILE A 161 10.19 13.21 -7.83
CA ILE A 161 10.35 13.96 -6.57
C ILE A 161 10.98 15.33 -6.89
N PRO A 162 10.29 16.45 -6.58
CA PRO A 162 10.70 17.78 -7.04
C PRO A 162 11.99 18.27 -6.36
N VAL A 163 12.12 18.02 -5.06
CA VAL A 163 13.30 18.37 -4.26
C VAL A 163 13.61 17.21 -3.33
N TRP A 164 14.86 16.74 -3.38
CA TRP A 164 15.34 15.64 -2.56
C TRP A 164 15.56 16.08 -1.11
N THR A 165 14.51 15.92 -0.31
CA THR A 165 14.51 16.10 1.14
C THR A 165 13.86 14.89 1.80
N ILE A 166 14.10 14.70 3.09
CA ILE A 166 13.44 13.63 3.86
C ILE A 166 11.91 13.80 3.79
N ALA A 167 11.41 15.04 3.90
CA ALA A 167 9.99 15.36 3.84
C ALA A 167 9.33 14.88 2.52
N ASN A 168 10.02 15.02 1.39
CA ASN A 168 9.47 14.66 0.07
C ASN A 168 9.73 13.20 -0.33
N ALA A 169 10.81 12.59 0.15
CA ALA A 169 11.26 11.28 -0.30
C ALA A 169 10.89 10.14 0.64
N ALA A 170 10.79 10.37 1.96
CA ALA A 170 10.71 9.31 2.96
C ALA A 170 9.56 8.33 2.71
N PHE A 171 8.35 8.84 2.45
CA PHE A 171 7.19 7.97 2.19
C PHE A 171 7.36 7.15 0.92
N GLN A 172 7.87 7.75 -0.16
CA GLN A 172 8.06 7.06 -1.45
C GLN A 172 9.11 5.97 -1.35
N ILE A 173 10.23 6.25 -0.66
CA ILE A 173 11.28 5.25 -0.39
C ILE A 173 10.74 4.16 0.54
N GLY A 174 9.99 4.52 1.58
CA GLY A 174 9.32 3.57 2.46
C GLY A 174 8.37 2.64 1.71
N LEU A 175 7.60 3.17 0.76
CA LEU A 175 6.70 2.39 -0.09
C LEU A 175 7.47 1.42 -1.00
N MET A 176 8.57 1.87 -1.62
CA MET A 176 9.45 1.01 -2.42
C MET A 176 10.03 -0.13 -1.58
N LEU A 177 10.55 0.16 -0.38
CA LEU A 177 11.09 -0.85 0.52
C LEU A 177 10.02 -1.85 0.98
N THR A 178 8.83 -1.35 1.34
CA THR A 178 7.72 -2.19 1.80
C THR A 178 7.23 -3.13 0.70
N THR A 179 7.01 -2.61 -0.50
CA THR A 179 6.56 -3.41 -1.65
C THR A 179 7.63 -4.39 -2.13
N GLY A 180 8.90 -3.99 -2.09
CA GLY A 180 10.04 -4.89 -2.34
C GLY A 180 10.13 -6.02 -1.32
N ALA A 181 9.94 -5.72 -0.03
CA ALA A 181 9.89 -6.74 1.02
C ALA A 181 8.73 -7.72 0.82
N MET A 182 7.54 -7.25 0.41
CA MET A 182 6.43 -8.15 0.07
C MET A 182 6.77 -9.04 -1.12
N LEU A 183 7.44 -8.51 -2.15
CA LEU A 183 7.86 -9.30 -3.30
C LEU A 183 8.81 -10.43 -2.92
N VAL A 184 9.80 -10.13 -2.07
CA VAL A 184 10.72 -11.13 -1.54
C VAL A 184 9.95 -12.18 -0.73
N ALA A 185 9.01 -11.75 0.13
CA ALA A 185 8.20 -12.67 0.92
C ALA A 185 7.39 -13.63 0.04
N ILE A 186 6.75 -13.12 -1.01
CA ILE A 186 5.92 -13.91 -1.93
C ILE A 186 6.77 -14.88 -2.77
N HIS A 187 7.96 -14.46 -3.22
CA HIS A 187 8.84 -15.28 -4.04
C HIS A 187 9.87 -16.08 -3.23
N ARG A 188 9.79 -16.10 -1.89
CA ARG A 188 10.78 -16.76 -1.03
C ARG A 188 11.03 -18.22 -1.41
N LYS A 189 9.97 -18.94 -1.82
CA LYS A 189 10.01 -20.35 -2.25
C LYS A 189 10.80 -20.49 -3.55
N ASP A 190 10.64 -19.54 -4.47
CA ASP A 190 11.34 -19.49 -5.76
C ASP A 190 12.84 -19.18 -5.56
N PHE A 191 13.19 -18.43 -4.51
CA PHE A 191 14.57 -18.14 -4.12
C PHE A 191 15.23 -19.20 -3.23
N GLY A 192 14.53 -20.30 -2.92
CA GLY A 192 15.06 -21.36 -2.05
C GLY A 192 15.21 -20.96 -0.56
N ILE A 193 14.62 -19.84 -0.15
CA ILE A 193 14.64 -19.38 1.24
C ILE A 193 13.69 -20.25 2.06
N ARG A 194 14.26 -21.07 2.95
CA ARG A 194 13.47 -21.93 3.84
C ARG A 194 12.83 -21.13 4.96
N GLN A 195 11.63 -21.54 5.37
CA GLN A 195 10.96 -21.00 6.54
C GLN A 195 11.73 -21.41 7.80
N THR A 196 12.32 -20.43 8.49
CA THR A 196 13.00 -20.61 9.79
C THR A 196 12.17 -20.11 10.98
N ILE A 197 10.86 -19.89 10.77
CA ILE A 197 9.92 -19.47 11.83
C ILE A 197 8.95 -20.60 12.12
#